data_AF-F3CG19-F1
#
_entry.id   AF-F3CG19-F1
#
_cell.length_a   1.000
_cell.length_b   1.000
_cell.length_c   1.000
_cell.angle_alpha   90.00
_cell.angle_beta   90.00
_cell.angle_gamma   90.00
#
_symmetry.space_group_name_H-M   'P 1'
#
loop_
_entity.id
_entity.type
_entity.pdbx_description
1 polymer ?
#
loop_
_entity_poly.entity_id
_entity_poly.type
_entity_poly.pdbx_seq_one_letter_code
_entity_poly.pdbx_strand_id
1 'polypeptide(L)' 'MPVLQRRGLFRTEYSGNTLRENLGLEVPVNRHAKAVAHQSDEA' A
#
# COMPACT_ATOMS: atom_id res chain seq x y z
N MET A 1 14.05 -16.37 8.88
CA MET A 1 14.26 -16.44 10.34
C MET A 1 13.33 -17.48 10.96
N PRO A 2 13.80 -18.73 11.15
CA PRO A 2 12.91 -19.84 11.51
C PRO A 2 12.30 -19.76 12.92
N VAL A 3 13.01 -19.17 13.89
CA VAL A 3 12.57 -19.11 15.30
C VAL A 3 11.37 -18.18 15.49
N LEU A 4 11.32 -17.03 14.81
CA LEU A 4 10.24 -16.04 14.95
C LEU A 4 8.94 -16.52 14.29
N GLN A 5 9.04 -17.21 13.16
CA GLN A 5 7.90 -17.83 12.48
C GLN A 5 7.28 -18.94 13.34
N ARG A 6 8.11 -19.82 13.95
CA ARG A 6 7.61 -20.85 14.88
C ARG A 6 6.91 -20.28 16.12
N ARG A 7 7.28 -19.07 16.53
CA ARG A 7 6.64 -18.37 17.66
C ARG A 7 5.41 -17.55 17.26
N GLY A 8 5.03 -17.54 15.98
CA GLY A 8 3.91 -16.73 15.48
C GLY A 8 4.17 -15.22 15.46
N LEU A 9 5.41 -14.79 15.68
CA LEU A 9 5.80 -13.37 15.70
C LEU A 9 6.08 -12.82 14.30
N PHE A 10 6.18 -13.71 13.31
CA PHE A 10 6.52 -13.34 11.94
C PHE A 10 5.72 -14.17 10.96
N ARG A 11 5.42 -13.56 9.81
CA ARG A 11 4.64 -14.18 8.74
C ARG A 11 5.40 -15.29 8.04
N THR A 12 4.67 -16.29 7.56
CA THR A 12 5.15 -17.42 6.76
C THR A 12 5.00 -17.17 5.26
N GLU A 13 4.01 -16.37 4.86
CA GLU A 13 3.72 -16.00 3.49
C GLU A 13 3.20 -14.55 3.40
N TYR A 14 3.30 -13.97 2.21
CA TYR A 14 2.80 -12.64 1.88
C TYR A 14 1.67 -12.77 0.87
N SER A 15 0.49 -12.27 1.22
CA SER A 15 -0.71 -12.32 0.37
C SER A 15 -0.88 -11.08 -0.52
N GLY A 16 -0.21 -9.97 -0.18
CA GLY A 16 -0.27 -8.74 -0.94
C GLY A 16 0.67 -8.76 -2.14
N ASN A 17 0.23 -8.15 -3.23
CA ASN A 17 1.00 -7.96 -4.45
C ASN A 17 1.92 -6.73 -4.37
N THR A 18 1.66 -5.85 -3.40
CA THR A 18 2.50 -4.68 -3.15
C THR A 18 3.10 -4.71 -1.75
N LEU A 19 4.27 -4.08 -1.58
CA LEU A 19 4.89 -3.89 -0.26
C LEU A 19 3.93 -3.22 0.71
N ARG A 20 3.15 -2.27 0.20
CA ARG A 20 2.19 -1.49 0.96
C ARG A 20 1.08 -2.37 1.57
N GLU A 21 0.48 -3.25 0.76
CA GLU A 21 -0.52 -4.22 1.22
C GLU A 21 0.06 -5.15 2.29
N ASN A 22 1.27 -5.67 2.05
CA ASN A 22 1.94 -6.53 3.01
C ASN A 22 2.24 -5.82 4.33
N LEU A 23 2.42 -4.50 4.32
CA LEU A 23 2.63 -3.71 5.53
C LEU A 23 1.33 -3.15 6.13
N GLY A 24 0.17 -3.38 5.50
CA GLY A 24 -1.11 -2.81 5.97
C GLY A 24 -1.17 -1.28 5.86
N LEU A 25 -0.44 -0.71 4.91
CA LEU A 25 -0.33 0.73 4.71
C LEU A 25 -1.40 1.20 3.72
N GLU A 26 -1.95 2.39 3.91
CA GLU A 26 -2.90 2.99 2.97
C GLU A 26 -2.20 3.54 1.72
N VAL A 27 -2.89 3.55 0.58
CA VAL A 27 -2.38 4.15 -0.67
C VAL A 27 -2.62 5.66 -0.63
N PRO A 28 -1.57 6.50 -0.60
CA PRO A 28 -1.76 7.94 -0.60
C PRO A 28 -2.24 8.42 -1.97
N VAL A 29 -3.18 9.35 -1.97
CA VAL A 29 -3.60 10.03 -3.20
C VAL A 29 -2.46 10.89 -3.73
N ASN A 30 -2.22 10.86 -5.04
CA ASN A 30 -1.23 11.71 -5.68
C ASN A 30 -1.59 13.20 -5.46
N ARG A 31 -0.62 13.99 -4.98
CA ARG A 31 -0.79 15.43 -4.71
C ARG A 31 -1.29 16.24 -5.92
N HIS A 32 -0.96 15.80 -7.13
CA HIS A 32 -1.36 16.47 -8.38
C HIS A 32 -2.72 16.00 -8.90
N ALA A 33 -3.32 14.96 -8.32
CA ALA A 33 -4.61 14.44 -8.77
C ALA A 33 -5.73 15.50 -8.71
N LYS A 34 -5.67 16.43 -7.75
CA LYS A 34 -6.62 17.55 -7.66
C LYS A 34 -6.47 18.57 -8.80
N ALA A 35 -5.27 18.74 -9.33
CA ALA A 35 -5.01 19.71 -10.40
C ALA A 35 -5.59 19.25 -11.76
N VAL A 36 -5.74 17.94 -11.96
CA VAL A 36 -6.31 17.36 -13.19
C VAL A 36 -7.82 17.58 -13.25
N ALA A 37 -8.54 17.47 -12.13
CA ALA A 37 -9.99 17.68 -12.06
C ALA A 37 -10.41 19.11 -12.43
N HIS A 38 -9.59 20.11 -12.09
CA HIS A 38 -9.86 21.52 -12.42
C HIS A 38 -9.64 21.87 -13.89
N GLN A 39 -8.84 21.09 -14.65
CA GLN A 39 -8.58 21.38 -16.07
C GLN A 39 -9.69 20.87 -16.99
N SER A 40 -10.48 19.89 -16.54
CA SER A 40 -11.60 19.32 -17.31
C SER A 40 -12.91 20.10 -17.20
N ASP A 41 -13.03 21.03 -16.24
CA ASP A 41 -14.21 21.89 -16.05
C ASP A 41 -14.10 23.24 -16.80
N GLU A 42 -12.96 23.52 -17.46
CA GLU A 42 -12.68 24.78 -18.17
C GLU A 42 -12.50 24.58 -19.69
N ALA A 43 -13.31 23.70 -20.28
CA ALA A 43 -13.41 23.46 -21.73
C ALA A 43 -14.88 23.33 -22.16
#